data_AF-L7UHA7-F1
#
_entry.id   AF-L7UHA7-F1
#
_cell.length_a   1.000
_cell.length_b   1.000
_cell.length_c   1.000
_cell.angle_alpha   90.00
_cell.angle_beta   90.00
_cell.angle_gamma   90.00
#
_symmetry.space_group_name_H-M   'P 1'
#
loop_
_entity.id
_entity.type
_entity.pdbx_description
1 polymer ?
#
loop_
_entity_poly.entity_id
_entity_poly.type
_entity_poly.pdbx_seq_one_letter_code
_entity_poly.pdbx_strand_id
1 'polypeptide(L)' 'MYKQFYQGMTLEELPLFALVLFVAVFLGVCAWLFGARRSQDYDGLSRMPLSERGEGGHE' A
#
# COMPACT_ATOMS: atom_id res chain seq x y z
N MET A 1 -21.96 -27.51 -14.20
CA MET A 1 -22.64 -26.44 -13.46
C MET A 1 -21.84 -25.12 -13.41
N TYR A 2 -20.90 -24.87 -14.32
CA TYR A 2 -20.23 -23.56 -14.47
C TYR A 2 -20.87 -22.71 -15.59
N LYS A 3 -21.47 -23.36 -16.60
CA LYS A 3 -22.05 -22.67 -17.77
C LYS A 3 -23.27 -21.80 -17.46
N GLN A 4 -24.08 -22.16 -16.46
CA GLN A 4 -25.28 -21.40 -16.10
C GLN A 4 -24.96 -20.04 -15.45
N PHE A 5 -23.80 -19.91 -14.79
CA PHE A 5 -23.39 -18.65 -14.17
C PHE A 5 -22.98 -17.60 -15.21
N TYR A 6 -22.44 -18.03 -16.36
CA TYR A 6 -22.05 -17.15 -17.47
C TYR A 6 -23.17 -16.89 -18.48
N GLN A 7 -24.31 -17.59 -18.39
CA GLN A 7 -25.39 -17.52 -19.39
C GLN A 7 -26.29 -16.29 -19.25
N GLY A 8 -26.32 -15.64 -18.08
CA GLY A 8 -27.06 -14.41 -17.82
C GLY A 8 -26.19 -13.20 -17.50
N MET A 9 -24.87 -13.38 -17.49
CA MET A 9 -23.91 -12.33 -17.19
C MET A 9 -23.60 -11.60 -18.49
N THR A 10 -23.99 -10.34 -18.61
CA THR A 10 -23.70 -9.56 -19.82
C THR A 10 -22.17 -9.50 -20.00
N LEU A 11 -21.67 -9.52 -21.24
CA LEU A 11 -20.23 -9.54 -21.55
C LEU A 11 -19.45 -8.39 -20.87
N GLU A 12 -20.16 -7.39 -20.36
CA GLU A 12 -19.69 -6.18 -19.70
C GLU A 12 -19.50 -6.34 -18.18
N GLU A 13 -20.25 -7.22 -17.53
CA GLU A 13 -20.15 -7.44 -16.06
C GLU A 13 -18.86 -8.17 -15.68
N LEU A 14 -18.39 -9.06 -16.54
CA LEU A 14 -17.15 -9.82 -16.34
C LEU A 14 -15.90 -8.91 -16.26
N PRO A 15 -15.65 -8.00 -17.21
CA PRO A 15 -14.53 -7.06 -17.12
C PRO A 15 -14.73 -6.03 -16.01
N LEU A 16 -15.97 -5.63 -15.70
CA LEU A 16 -16.25 -4.70 -14.59
C LEU A 16 -15.86 -5.32 -13.24
N PHE A 17 -16.26 -6.58 -13.00
CA PHE A 17 -15.88 -7.31 -11.79
C PHE A 17 -14.36 -7.49 -11.69
N ALA A 18 -13.72 -7.87 -12.79
CA ALA A 18 -12.27 -8.02 -12.85
C ALA A 18 -11.55 -6.69 -12.55
N LEU A 19 -12.06 -5.57 -13.08
CA LEU A 19 -11.51 -4.23 -12.85
C LEU A 19 -11.64 -3.82 -11.37
N VAL A 20 -12.81 -4.02 -10.77
CA VAL A 20 -13.02 -3.72 -9.34
C VAL A 20 -12.09 -4.57 -8.47
N LEU A 21 -11.99 -5.87 -8.76
CA LEU A 21 -11.10 -6.77 -8.03
C LEU A 21 -9.63 -6.38 -8.19
N PHE A 22 -9.22 -6.02 -9.41
CA PHE A 22 -7.88 -5.51 -9.69
C PHE A 22 -7.58 -4.25 -8.88
N VAL A 23 -8.47 -3.26 -8.89
CA VAL A 23 -8.31 -2.01 -8.13
C VAL A 23 -8.24 -2.29 -6.63
N ALA A 24 -9.11 -3.16 -6.10
CA ALA A 24 -9.11 -3.52 -4.69
C ALA A 24 -7.79 -4.17 -4.26
N VAL A 25 -7.28 -5.14 -5.04
CA VAL A 25 -6.00 -5.79 -4.77
C VAL A 25 -4.85 -4.79 -4.89
N PHE A 26 -4.84 -3.96 -5.93
CA PHE A 26 -3.81 -2.94 -6.14
C PHE A 26 -3.73 -1.97 -4.95
N LEU A 27 -4.88 -1.42 -4.52
CA LEU A 27 -4.94 -0.53 -3.36
C LEU A 27 -4.51 -1.25 -2.07
N GLY A 28 -4.89 -2.51 -1.90
CA GLY A 28 -4.44 -3.34 -0.77
C GLY A 28 -2.92 -3.49 -0.73
N VAL A 29 -2.29 -3.79 -1.86
CA VAL A 29 -0.83 -3.90 -1.97
C VAL A 29 -0.15 -2.54 -1.74
N CYS A 30 -0.68 -1.45 -2.31
CA CYS A 30 -0.16 -0.10 -2.08
C CYS A 30 -0.26 0.29 -0.60
N ALA A 31 -1.41 0.07 0.02
CA ALA A 31 -1.62 0.36 1.44
C ALA A 31 -0.71 -0.49 2.32
N TRP A 32 -0.51 -1.77 1.99
CA TRP A 32 0.40 -2.65 2.73
C TRP A 32 1.85 -2.20 2.58
N LEU A 33 2.31 -1.89 1.36
CA LEU A 33 3.66 -1.39 1.12
C LEU A 33 3.91 -0.06 1.84
N PHE A 34 2.97 0.88 1.78
CA PHE A 34 3.08 2.16 2.49
C PHE A 34 3.01 1.98 4.00
N GLY A 35 2.12 1.14 4.51
CA GLY A 35 2.01 0.86 5.94
C GLY A 35 3.26 0.17 6.51
N ALA A 36 3.77 -0.84 5.81
CA ALA A 36 4.98 -1.56 6.19
C ALA A 36 6.22 -0.65 6.18
N ARG A 37 6.38 0.19 5.14
CA ARG A 37 7.48 1.17 5.08
C ARG A 37 7.36 2.24 6.16
N ARG A 38 6.15 2.77 6.39
CA ARG A 38 5.91 3.80 7.41
C ARG A 38 6.31 3.34 8.81
N SER A 39 6.03 2.09 9.18
CA SER A 39 6.46 1.57 10.48
C SER A 39 7.98 1.53 10.63
N GLN A 40 8.72 1.29 9.55
CA GLN A 40 10.17 1.21 9.57
C GLN A 40 10.83 2.60 9.55
N ASP A 41 10.25 3.55 8.82
CA ASP A 41 10.79 4.90 8.67
C ASP A 41 10.63 5.73 9.96
N TYR A 42 9.51 5.61 10.69
CA TYR A 42 9.33 6.32 11.97
C TYR A 42 10.27 5.79 13.07
N ASP A 43 10.47 4.47 13.13
CA ASP A 43 11.42 3.86 14.07
C ASP A 43 12.88 4.22 13.70
N GLY A 44 13.20 4.37 12.42
CA GLY A 44 14.51 4.83 11.96
C GLY A 44 14.76 6.31 12.27
N LEU A 45 13.77 7.17 12.02
CA LEU A 45 13.87 8.63 12.27
C LEU A 45 13.93 8.98 13.76
N SER A 46 13.20 8.25 14.61
CA SER A 46 13.29 8.45 16.07
C SER A 46 14.63 8.01 16.68
N ARG A 47 15.37 7.16 15.97
CA ARG A 47 16.72 6.71 16.35
C ARG A 47 17.83 7.49 15.65
N MET A 48 17.50 8.40 14.72
CA MET A 48 18.51 9.29 14.17
C MET A 48 18.98 10.22 15.28
N PRO A 49 20.29 10.22 15.61
CA PRO A 49 20.83 11.20 16.54
C PRO A 49 20.52 12.58 15.97
N LEU A 50 20.03 13.48 16.82
CA LEU A 50 19.75 14.89 16.49
C LEU A 50 21.04 15.48 15.90
N SER A 51 21.14 15.47 14.57
CA SER A 51 22.26 16.03 13.81
C SER A 51 22.11 17.54 13.79
N GLU A 52 22.17 18.16 14.95
CA GLU A 52 22.41 19.59 15.17
C GLU A 52 22.61 19.83 16.67
N ARG A 53 23.81 19.50 17.14
CA ARG A 53 24.49 20.37 18.08
C ARG A 53 25.81 20.79 17.44
N GLY A 54 25.70 21.54 16.36
CA GLY A 54 26.75 22.49 16.03
C GLY A 54 26.79 23.55 17.13
N GLU A 55 28.02 23.95 17.49
CA GLU A 55 28.39 25.15 18.26
C GLU A 55 28.53 25.02 19.79
N GLY A 56 29.80 24.98 20.23
CA GLY A 56 30.29 25.82 21.34
C GLY A 56 30.77 25.12 22.63
N GLY A 57 32.09 25.08 22.83
CA GLY A 57 32.77 24.80 24.10
C GLY A 57 33.88 23.76 23.93
N HIS A 58 35.13 24.12 23.61
CA HIS A 58 36.15 24.52 24.60
C HIS A 58 35.94 23.78 25.93
N GLU A 59 36.70 22.72 26.22
CA GLU A 59 37.92 22.71 27.05
C GLU A 59 38.81 21.51 26.69
#